data_AF-A0A3M1E4C4-F1
#
_entry.id   AF-A0A3M1E4C4-F1
#
_cell.length_a   1.000
_cell.length_b   1.000
_cell.length_c   1.000
_cell.angle_alpha   90.00
_cell.angle_beta   90.00
_cell.angle_gamma   90.00
#
_symmetry.space_group_name_H-M   'P 1'
#
loop_
_entity.id
_entity.type
_entity.pdbx_description
1 polymer ?
#
loop_
_entity_poly.entity_id
_entity_poly.type
_entity_poly.pdbx_seq_one_letter_code
_entity_poly.pdbx_strand_id
1 'polypeptide(L)'
;KKKCRLACAITDRKPFTRFDRYIPADATEFTLESFIDLEKIYALVLDFIRESGPEGEQLIAQWNQKLKEIGFDPQADLFAWWSGEMISITMPAAVVTPMSPTDSVFMIRVKDADLARRKVFGLIDLISQKLQESGQTLMVTPATVDAEGFRQVTHPALMMFLRPVIGVHHEWLMVGTSPGAINKCLAVASGKAPSIAQNDRFRKEGLMPKGPVRGCSFRDMSKMGQQLASVAAMAGMISGMVTASIPDDPPPMKKAKEAVQTGAGIVMKLAPVLQKIDFYRSTASVCTFDGDRTIVTRRVLTYQPESDEVKTAAVP
;
A
#
# COMPACT_ATOMS: atom_id res chain seq x y z
N LYS A 1 -34.52 6.36 15.21
CA LYS A 1 -33.71 5.13 15.34
C LYS A 1 -32.23 5.52 15.45
N LYS A 2 -31.54 5.30 16.58
CA LYS A 2 -30.09 5.59 16.72
C LYS A 2 -29.32 4.72 15.70
N LYS A 3 -28.45 5.32 14.89
CA LYS A 3 -27.59 4.56 13.96
C LYS A 3 -26.52 3.81 14.77
N CYS A 4 -26.20 2.58 14.39
CA CYS A 4 -25.10 1.82 15.00
C CYS A 4 -23.78 2.58 14.79
N ARG A 5 -23.01 2.84 15.86
CA ARG A 5 -21.76 3.62 15.81
C ARG A 5 -20.72 3.00 14.88
N LEU A 6 -20.60 1.67 14.89
CA LEU A 6 -19.72 0.94 13.98
C LEU A 6 -20.15 1.13 12.52
N ALA A 7 -21.46 1.04 12.23
CA ALA A 7 -21.98 1.29 10.90
C ALA A 7 -21.68 2.73 10.44
N CYS A 8 -21.81 3.73 11.31
CA CYS A 8 -21.43 5.11 11.02
C CYS A 8 -19.92 5.25 10.71
N ALA A 9 -19.07 4.59 11.49
CA ALA A 9 -17.62 4.59 11.24
C ALA A 9 -17.25 4.01 9.87
N ILE A 10 -18.02 3.02 9.40
CA ILE A 10 -17.81 2.39 8.10
C ILE A 10 -18.46 3.16 6.96
N THR A 11 -19.61 3.81 7.17
CA THR A 11 -20.44 4.35 6.07
C THR A 11 -20.39 5.87 5.90
N ASP A 12 -20.02 6.64 6.93
CA ASP A 12 -20.05 8.11 6.88
C ASP A 12 -18.89 8.74 6.08
N ARG A 13 -17.90 7.94 5.64
CA ARG A 13 -16.79 8.50 4.83
C ARG A 13 -17.30 9.05 3.49
N LYS A 14 -16.56 9.98 2.89
CA LYS A 14 -16.92 10.50 1.58
C LYS A 14 -16.61 9.42 0.52
N PRO A 15 -17.55 9.11 -0.40
CA PRO A 15 -17.23 8.26 -1.54
C PRO A 15 -16.30 9.01 -2.51
N PHE A 16 -15.57 8.26 -3.33
CA PHE A 16 -14.84 8.82 -4.47
C PHE A 16 -15.83 9.19 -5.56
N THR A 17 -15.95 10.48 -5.86
CA THR A 17 -16.79 10.98 -6.96
C THR A 17 -16.16 10.71 -8.33
N ARG A 18 -14.82 10.67 -8.39
CA ARG A 18 -14.03 10.29 -9.56
C ARG A 18 -12.95 9.31 -9.15
N PHE A 19 -13.11 8.05 -9.54
CA PHE A 19 -12.19 6.97 -9.18
C PHE A 19 -10.88 7.05 -9.98
N ASP A 20 -10.92 7.59 -11.20
CA ASP A 20 -9.83 7.56 -12.18
C ASP A 20 -8.85 8.74 -12.07
N ARG A 21 -9.13 9.73 -11.22
CA ARG A 21 -8.48 11.04 -11.21
C ARG A 21 -6.95 10.99 -11.07
N TYR A 22 -6.40 10.01 -10.35
CA TYR A 22 -4.96 9.91 -10.09
C TYR A 22 -4.30 8.69 -10.72
N ILE A 23 -5.06 7.88 -11.46
CA ILE A 23 -4.63 6.55 -11.89
C ILE A 23 -4.26 6.62 -13.37
N PRO A 24 -2.96 6.51 -13.72
CA PRO A 24 -2.51 6.54 -15.10
C PRO A 24 -3.12 5.44 -15.97
N ALA A 25 -3.28 5.72 -17.26
CA ALA A 25 -3.79 4.74 -18.23
C ALA A 25 -2.92 3.49 -18.36
N ASP A 26 -1.62 3.56 -18.05
CA ASP A 26 -0.68 2.44 -18.08
C ASP A 26 -0.57 1.70 -16.73
N ALA A 27 -1.37 2.05 -15.73
CA ALA A 27 -1.38 1.32 -14.46
C ALA A 27 -1.80 -0.14 -14.67
N THR A 28 -0.98 -1.07 -14.16
CA THR A 28 -1.24 -2.51 -14.21
C THR A 28 -2.05 -2.98 -13.00
N GLU A 29 -2.00 -2.22 -11.91
CA GLU A 29 -2.83 -2.46 -10.73
C GLU A 29 -3.22 -1.13 -10.09
N PHE A 30 -4.44 -1.07 -9.59
CA PHE A 30 -4.82 -0.04 -8.64
C PHE A 30 -5.83 -0.58 -7.64
N THR A 31 -5.86 0.03 -6.47
CA THR A 31 -6.91 -0.13 -5.46
C THR A 31 -7.18 1.22 -4.85
N LEU A 32 -8.43 1.65 -4.82
CA LEU A 32 -8.88 2.81 -4.05
C LEU A 32 -9.98 2.40 -3.09
N GLU A 33 -9.91 2.90 -1.86
CA GLU A 33 -10.85 2.55 -0.79
C GLU A 33 -11.08 3.77 0.10
N SER A 34 -12.33 4.02 0.47
CA SER A 34 -12.69 5.11 1.38
C SER A 34 -12.31 4.80 2.84
N PHE A 35 -11.88 3.56 3.08
CA PHE A 35 -11.50 2.98 4.37
C PHE A 35 -12.56 3.19 5.47
N ILE A 36 -12.20 2.85 6.70
CA ILE A 36 -13.00 3.08 7.90
C ILE A 36 -12.60 4.39 8.57
N ASP A 37 -13.53 4.96 9.34
CA ASP A 37 -13.24 6.11 10.19
C ASP A 37 -12.45 5.72 11.42
N LEU A 38 -11.12 5.68 11.30
CA LEU A 38 -10.21 5.25 12.37
C LEU A 38 -10.41 6.00 13.68
N GLU A 39 -10.77 7.28 13.64
CA GLU A 39 -11.07 8.09 14.84
C GLU A 39 -12.32 7.56 15.55
N LYS A 40 -13.39 7.29 14.80
CA LYS A 40 -14.63 6.70 15.34
C LYS A 40 -14.41 5.26 15.81
N ILE A 41 -13.61 4.48 15.11
CA ILE A 41 -13.27 3.10 15.51
C ILE A 41 -12.46 3.12 16.80
N TYR A 42 -11.45 3.99 16.90
CA TYR A 42 -10.67 4.16 18.11
C TYR A 42 -11.55 4.56 19.31
N ALA A 43 -12.43 5.54 19.13
CA ALA A 43 -13.39 5.93 20.16
C ALA A 43 -14.33 4.77 20.56
N LEU A 44 -14.79 3.97 19.60
CA LEU A 44 -15.63 2.80 19.86
C LEU A 44 -14.87 1.72 20.66
N VAL A 45 -13.60 1.48 20.35
CA VAL A 45 -12.75 0.54 21.10
C VAL A 45 -12.54 1.02 22.53
N LEU A 46 -12.23 2.31 22.74
CA LEU A 46 -12.08 2.87 24.07
C LEU A 46 -13.37 2.77 24.89
N ASP A 47 -14.51 3.07 24.29
CA ASP A 47 -15.80 2.95 24.97
C ASP A 47 -16.13 1.49 25.30
N PHE A 48 -15.85 0.57 24.37
CA PHE A 48 -16.01 -0.86 24.62
C PHE A 48 -15.15 -1.33 25.80
N ILE A 49 -13.86 -0.95 25.87
CA ILE A 49 -12.98 -1.29 26.99
C ILE A 49 -13.53 -0.73 28.30
N ARG A 50 -14.01 0.52 28.29
CA ARG A 50 -14.61 1.18 29.46
C ARG A 50 -15.84 0.43 29.98
N GLU A 51 -16.68 -0.05 29.07
CA GLU A 51 -17.95 -0.71 29.39
C GLU A 51 -17.81 -2.21 29.70
N SER A 52 -16.70 -2.85 29.32
CA SER A 52 -16.53 -4.31 29.40
C SER A 52 -16.26 -4.87 30.81
N GLY A 53 -16.03 -4.03 31.82
CA GLY A 53 -15.82 -4.50 33.19
C GLY A 53 -15.27 -3.46 34.16
N PRO A 54 -15.14 -3.80 35.46
CA PRO A 54 -14.68 -2.88 36.49
C PRO A 54 -13.24 -2.37 36.29
N GLU A 55 -12.42 -3.09 35.53
CA GLU A 55 -11.02 -2.72 35.22
C GLU A 55 -10.88 -1.80 33.99
N GLY A 56 -11.96 -1.51 33.27
CA GLY A 56 -11.93 -0.78 32.00
C GLY A 56 -11.26 0.60 32.09
N GLU A 57 -11.61 1.37 33.12
CA GLU A 57 -11.01 2.69 33.39
C GLU A 57 -9.50 2.59 33.69
N GLN A 58 -9.07 1.56 34.42
CA GLN A 58 -7.66 1.35 34.72
C GLN A 58 -6.86 1.01 33.46
N LEU A 59 -7.39 0.16 32.58
CA LEU A 59 -6.75 -0.17 31.30
C LEU A 59 -6.61 1.06 30.39
N ILE A 60 -7.64 1.90 30.32
CA ILE A 60 -7.59 3.16 29.56
C ILE A 60 -6.56 4.12 30.16
N ALA A 61 -6.48 4.24 31.48
CA ALA A 61 -5.47 5.06 32.14
C ALA A 61 -4.05 4.56 31.85
N GLN A 62 -3.80 3.24 31.93
CA GLN A 62 -2.51 2.65 31.59
C GLN A 62 -2.15 2.87 30.11
N TRP A 63 -3.13 2.72 29.21
CA TRP A 63 -2.94 2.97 27.78
C TRP A 63 -2.55 4.44 27.53
N ASN A 64 -3.31 5.39 28.08
CA ASN A 64 -3.03 6.83 27.95
C ASN A 64 -1.68 7.21 28.57
N GLN A 65 -1.29 6.57 29.67
CA GLN A 65 0.01 6.77 30.29
C GLN A 65 1.14 6.30 29.37
N LYS A 66 1.03 5.11 28.76
CA LYS A 66 2.01 4.62 27.77
C LYS A 66 2.10 5.54 26.54
N LEU A 67 0.96 6.03 26.06
CA LEU A 67 0.90 7.01 24.97
C LEU A 67 1.65 8.29 25.32
N LYS A 68 1.45 8.80 26.54
CA LYS A 68 2.16 9.98 27.05
C LYS A 68 3.66 9.75 27.21
N GLU A 69 4.08 8.56 27.67
CA GLU A 69 5.49 8.20 27.82
C GLU A 69 6.24 8.20 26.49
N ILE A 70 5.59 7.77 25.40
CA ILE A 70 6.16 7.85 24.05
C ILE A 70 5.93 9.21 23.37
N GLY A 71 5.25 10.14 24.05
CA GLY A 71 4.91 11.47 23.52
C GLY A 71 3.96 11.44 22.32
N PHE A 72 3.06 10.45 22.26
CA PHE A 72 2.10 10.27 21.16
C PHE A 72 0.68 10.52 21.65
N ASP A 73 -0.02 11.43 20.99
CA ASP A 73 -1.46 11.65 21.13
C ASP A 73 -2.14 11.22 19.82
N PRO A 74 -2.87 10.09 19.79
CA PRO A 74 -3.56 9.62 18.59
C PRO A 74 -4.46 10.68 17.95
N GLN A 75 -5.09 11.55 18.75
CA GLN A 75 -5.97 12.58 18.23
C GLN A 75 -5.17 13.66 17.51
N ALA A 76 -4.16 14.23 18.16
CA ALA A 76 -3.35 15.31 17.59
C ALA A 76 -2.36 14.84 16.52
N ASP A 77 -1.78 13.65 16.68
CA ASP A 77 -0.67 13.15 15.87
C ASP A 77 -1.09 12.30 14.69
N LEU A 78 -2.31 11.74 14.70
CA LEU A 78 -2.81 10.90 13.61
C LEU A 78 -4.19 11.36 13.11
N PHE A 79 -5.20 11.38 13.96
CA PHE A 79 -6.59 11.58 13.53
C PHE A 79 -6.92 13.02 13.10
N ALA A 80 -6.19 14.01 13.63
CA ALA A 80 -6.36 15.43 13.28
C ALA A 80 -6.16 15.71 11.79
N TRP A 81 -5.25 14.97 11.13
CA TRP A 81 -4.92 15.21 9.72
C TRP A 81 -5.21 14.01 8.81
N TRP A 82 -5.43 12.80 9.33
CA TRP A 82 -5.72 11.62 8.50
C TRP A 82 -7.21 11.52 8.12
N SER A 83 -7.55 11.47 6.82
CA SER A 83 -8.95 11.34 6.36
C SER A 83 -9.40 9.89 6.17
N GLY A 84 -8.49 8.98 5.78
CA GLY A 84 -8.82 7.54 5.67
C GLY A 84 -8.81 7.03 4.25
N GLU A 85 -9.25 7.84 3.28
CA GLU A 85 -9.30 7.40 1.89
C GLU A 85 -7.90 7.12 1.36
N MET A 86 -7.73 5.99 0.68
CA MET A 86 -6.44 5.55 0.15
C MET A 86 -6.54 5.19 -1.33
N ILE A 87 -5.44 5.39 -2.05
CA ILE A 87 -5.23 4.94 -3.42
C ILE A 87 -3.86 4.28 -3.47
N SER A 88 -3.79 3.05 -3.94
CA SER A 88 -2.55 2.34 -4.27
C SER A 88 -2.52 2.07 -5.76
N ILE A 89 -1.41 2.36 -6.42
CA ILE A 89 -1.23 2.25 -7.87
C ILE A 89 0.10 1.56 -8.13
N THR A 90 0.11 0.59 -9.04
CA THR A 90 1.31 -0.01 -9.60
C THR A 90 1.30 0.16 -11.11
N MET A 91 2.44 0.56 -11.68
CA MET A 91 2.62 0.83 -13.10
C MET A 91 4.00 0.35 -13.57
N PRO A 92 4.23 0.22 -14.89
CA PRO A 92 5.56 -0.05 -15.40
C PRO A 92 6.56 1.02 -14.94
N ALA A 93 7.73 0.59 -14.48
CA ALA A 93 8.76 1.52 -14.01
C ALA A 93 9.21 2.45 -15.14
N ALA A 94 9.40 3.74 -14.84
CA ALA A 94 9.97 4.68 -15.79
C ALA A 94 11.41 4.31 -16.17
N VAL A 95 12.15 3.72 -15.23
CA VAL A 95 13.49 3.15 -15.43
C VAL A 95 13.46 1.72 -14.93
N VAL A 96 13.44 0.76 -15.86
CA VAL A 96 13.45 -0.66 -15.50
C VAL A 96 14.80 -1.03 -14.92
N THR A 97 14.80 -1.50 -13.68
CA THR A 97 15.98 -2.12 -13.07
C THR A 97 15.70 -3.62 -12.84
N PRO A 98 16.74 -4.47 -12.75
CA PRO A 98 16.54 -5.89 -12.42
C PRO A 98 15.78 -6.12 -11.10
N MET A 99 15.80 -5.14 -10.20
CA MET A 99 15.23 -5.23 -8.86
C MET A 99 13.87 -4.54 -8.71
N SER A 100 13.51 -3.66 -9.64
CA SER A 100 12.26 -2.90 -9.61
C SER A 100 11.75 -2.71 -11.04
N PRO A 101 10.96 -3.67 -11.57
CA PRO A 101 10.36 -3.56 -12.90
C PRO A 101 9.10 -2.68 -12.92
N THR A 102 8.60 -2.31 -11.74
CA THR A 102 7.37 -1.55 -11.56
C THR A 102 7.61 -0.36 -10.64
N ASP A 103 6.99 0.76 -10.99
CA ASP A 103 6.80 1.87 -10.07
C ASP A 103 5.50 1.69 -9.29
N SER A 104 5.46 2.18 -8.06
CA SER A 104 4.23 2.26 -7.27
C SER A 104 4.05 3.62 -6.62
N VAL A 105 2.78 4.00 -6.44
CA VAL A 105 2.36 5.19 -5.72
C VAL A 105 1.27 4.82 -4.75
N PHE A 106 1.50 5.16 -3.48
CA PHE A 106 0.53 5.07 -2.41
C PHE A 106 0.11 6.46 -1.99
N MET A 107 -1.19 6.69 -1.88
CA MET A 107 -1.79 7.98 -1.57
C MET A 107 -2.76 7.80 -0.41
N ILE A 108 -2.68 8.70 0.56
CA ILE A 108 -3.65 8.82 1.66
C ILE A 108 -4.22 10.21 1.64
N ARG A 109 -5.55 10.31 1.67
CA ARG A 109 -6.22 11.60 1.78
C ARG A 109 -6.04 12.17 3.19
N VAL A 110 -5.76 13.45 3.27
CA VAL A 110 -5.54 14.18 4.53
C VAL A 110 -6.60 15.29 4.70
N LYS A 111 -7.04 15.50 5.94
CA LYS A 111 -7.96 16.57 6.35
C LYS A 111 -7.26 17.93 6.41
N ASP A 112 -5.99 17.93 6.82
CA ASP A 112 -5.14 19.11 6.97
C ASP A 112 -3.77 18.81 6.34
N ALA A 113 -3.54 19.39 5.16
CA ALA A 113 -2.34 19.17 4.37
C ALA A 113 -1.08 19.74 5.04
N ASP A 114 -1.19 20.87 5.71
CA ASP A 114 -0.05 21.55 6.32
C ASP A 114 0.36 20.86 7.62
N LEU A 115 -0.61 20.40 8.42
CA LEU A 115 -0.34 19.55 9.58
C LEU A 115 0.26 18.20 9.15
N ALA A 116 -0.30 17.55 8.13
CA ALA A 116 0.24 16.31 7.58
C ALA A 116 1.71 16.50 7.13
N ARG A 117 1.99 17.56 6.37
CA ARG A 117 3.34 17.90 5.91
C ARG A 117 4.31 18.05 7.08
N ARG A 118 3.93 18.84 8.10
CA ARG A 118 4.75 19.05 9.31
C ARG A 118 5.01 17.74 10.05
N LYS A 119 3.98 16.91 10.27
CA LYS A 119 4.10 15.64 11.01
C LYS A 119 4.95 14.62 10.27
N VAL A 120 4.70 14.42 8.97
CA VAL A 120 5.44 13.48 8.13
C VAL A 120 6.92 13.88 8.03
N PHE A 121 7.21 15.16 7.76
CA PHE A 121 8.60 15.60 7.65
C PHE A 121 9.31 15.64 8.99
N GLY A 122 8.63 16.04 10.06
CA GLY A 122 9.19 15.91 11.41
C GLY A 122 9.54 14.46 11.79
N LEU A 123 8.72 13.49 11.37
CA LEU A 123 9.02 12.07 11.57
C LEU A 123 10.23 11.60 10.74
N ILE A 124 10.33 12.01 9.47
CA ILE A 124 11.50 11.70 8.64
C ILE A 124 12.77 12.29 9.25
N ASP A 125 12.72 13.54 9.69
CA ASP A 125 13.85 14.23 10.28
C ASP A 125 14.28 13.54 11.60
N LEU A 126 13.32 13.11 12.43
CA LEU A 126 13.57 12.32 13.64
C LEU A 126 14.21 10.95 13.34
N ILE A 127 13.70 10.23 12.34
CA ILE A 127 14.28 8.94 11.91
C ILE A 127 15.70 9.15 11.38
N SER A 128 15.91 10.18 10.56
CA SER A 128 17.21 10.55 10.02
C SER A 128 18.21 10.83 11.14
N GLN A 129 17.81 11.62 12.15
CA GLN A 129 18.65 11.92 13.31
C GLN A 129 19.02 10.66 14.09
N LYS A 130 18.04 9.80 14.41
CA LYS A 130 18.29 8.54 15.15
C LYS A 130 19.22 7.58 14.40
N LEU A 131 19.10 7.51 13.07
CA LEU A 131 19.99 6.72 12.24
C LEU A 131 21.42 7.29 12.25
N GLN A 132 21.55 8.62 12.17
CA GLN A 132 22.86 9.29 12.25
C GLN A 132 23.54 9.05 13.60
N GLU A 133 22.81 9.10 14.71
CA GLU A 133 23.30 8.74 16.05
C GLU A 133 23.81 7.29 16.11
N SER A 134 23.28 6.41 15.25
CA SER A 134 23.70 5.01 15.10
C SER A 134 24.78 4.79 14.02
N GLY A 135 25.36 5.86 13.47
CA GLY A 135 26.38 5.79 12.41
C GLY A 135 25.84 5.47 11.01
N GLN A 136 24.52 5.48 10.81
CA GLN A 136 23.87 5.26 9.52
C GLN A 136 23.43 6.61 8.91
N THR A 137 23.71 6.83 7.63
CA THR A 137 23.31 8.07 6.95
C THR A 137 22.04 7.85 6.15
N LEU A 138 20.98 8.61 6.48
CA LEU A 138 19.81 8.75 5.64
C LEU A 138 19.93 10.08 4.89
N MET A 139 19.97 10.04 3.56
CA MET A 139 20.01 11.24 2.72
C MET A 139 18.58 11.65 2.37
N VAL A 140 18.19 12.86 2.75
CA VAL A 140 16.89 13.44 2.40
C VAL A 140 17.15 14.63 1.49
N THR A 141 16.69 14.56 0.24
CA THR A 141 16.94 15.58 -0.78
C THR A 141 15.61 16.04 -1.40
N PRO A 142 15.50 17.25 -1.96
CA PRO A 142 14.34 17.63 -2.77
C PRO A 142 14.14 16.67 -3.93
N ALA A 143 12.92 16.19 -4.15
CA ALA A 143 12.61 15.32 -5.28
C ALA A 143 12.25 16.13 -6.53
N THR A 144 12.60 15.61 -7.72
CA THR A 144 12.22 16.20 -9.02
C THR A 144 10.77 15.86 -9.38
N VAL A 145 9.83 16.45 -8.64
CA VAL A 145 8.38 16.27 -8.82
C VAL A 145 7.77 17.58 -9.32
N ASP A 146 6.76 17.52 -10.19
CA ASP A 146 6.00 18.66 -10.72
C ASP A 146 5.03 19.26 -9.68
N ALA A 147 5.45 19.29 -8.43
CA ALA A 147 4.76 19.85 -7.27
C ALA A 147 5.76 20.15 -6.17
N GLU A 148 5.49 21.19 -5.39
CA GLU A 148 6.37 21.62 -4.31
C GLU A 148 6.36 20.67 -3.11
N GLY A 149 7.45 20.69 -2.35
CA GLY A 149 7.52 20.06 -1.04
C GLY A 149 7.77 18.55 -1.04
N PHE A 150 7.97 17.90 -2.18
CA PHE A 150 8.35 16.49 -2.22
C PHE A 150 9.82 16.28 -1.86
N ARG A 151 10.09 15.25 -1.05
CA ARG A 151 11.43 14.84 -0.62
C ARG A 151 11.70 13.41 -1.08
N GLN A 152 12.89 13.18 -1.61
CA GLN A 152 13.41 11.85 -1.88
C GLN A 152 14.26 11.41 -0.69
N VAL A 153 13.90 10.27 -0.10
CA VAL A 153 14.64 9.65 0.99
C VAL A 153 15.53 8.57 0.38
N THR A 154 16.81 8.52 0.75
CA THR A 154 17.76 7.56 0.19
C THR A 154 18.68 7.06 1.28
N HIS A 155 18.67 5.75 1.49
CA HIS A 155 19.65 5.07 2.34
C HIS A 155 20.73 4.47 1.43
N PRO A 156 22.04 4.65 1.68
CA PRO A 156 23.12 4.15 0.81
C PRO A 156 22.98 2.66 0.48
N ALA A 157 22.66 1.83 1.48
CA ALA A 157 22.47 0.39 1.27
C ALA A 157 21.23 0.03 0.42
N LEU A 158 20.28 0.96 0.27
CA LEU A 158 19.04 0.78 -0.50
C LEU A 158 19.02 1.60 -1.80
N MET A 159 20.04 2.43 -2.08
CA MET A 159 20.04 3.38 -3.20
C MET A 159 19.90 2.70 -4.58
N MET A 160 20.32 1.43 -4.68
CA MET A 160 20.16 0.60 -5.88
C MET A 160 18.77 -0.01 -6.04
N PHE A 161 17.98 -0.10 -4.96
CA PHE A 161 16.71 -0.82 -4.93
C PHE A 161 15.50 0.11 -4.82
N LEU A 162 15.61 1.16 -4.03
CA LEU A 162 14.48 2.00 -3.67
C LEU A 162 14.92 3.44 -3.43
N ARG A 163 14.17 4.38 -4.01
CA ARG A 163 14.35 5.81 -3.81
C ARG A 163 12.99 6.44 -3.49
N PRO A 164 12.43 6.12 -2.31
CA PRO A 164 11.08 6.54 -1.99
C PRO A 164 10.97 8.07 -2.02
N VAL A 165 9.93 8.55 -2.67
CA VAL A 165 9.58 9.96 -2.77
C VAL A 165 8.32 10.19 -1.97
N ILE A 166 8.37 11.13 -1.03
CA ILE A 166 7.26 11.43 -0.14
C ILE A 166 6.95 12.93 -0.16
N GLY A 167 5.67 13.27 -0.20
CA GLY A 167 5.24 14.66 -0.18
C GLY A 167 3.74 14.79 -0.02
N VAL A 168 3.28 16.03 0.19
CA VAL A 168 1.85 16.35 0.32
C VAL A 168 1.47 17.32 -0.80
N HIS A 169 0.53 16.88 -1.65
CA HIS A 169 -0.01 17.68 -2.74
C HIS A 169 -1.53 17.81 -2.60
N HIS A 170 -2.02 19.04 -2.45
CA HIS A 170 -3.39 19.33 -2.05
C HIS A 170 -3.79 18.49 -0.81
N GLU A 171 -4.88 17.72 -0.90
CA GLU A 171 -5.39 16.87 0.18
C GLU A 171 -4.79 15.46 0.16
N TRP A 172 -3.65 15.22 -0.50
CA TRP A 172 -3.06 13.87 -0.60
C TRP A 172 -1.63 13.84 -0.09
N LEU A 173 -1.39 13.03 0.94
CA LEU A 173 -0.07 12.51 1.26
C LEU A 173 0.25 11.42 0.24
N MET A 174 1.35 11.57 -0.49
CA MET A 174 1.78 10.65 -1.53
C MET A 174 3.16 10.08 -1.20
N VAL A 175 3.30 8.77 -1.40
CA VAL A 175 4.55 8.02 -1.27
C VAL A 175 4.74 7.21 -2.55
N GLY A 176 5.77 7.50 -3.32
CA GLY A 176 6.07 6.83 -4.58
C GLY A 176 7.44 6.16 -4.55
N THR A 177 7.65 5.17 -5.41
CA THR A 177 8.97 4.52 -5.60
C THR A 177 9.96 5.40 -6.37
N SER A 178 9.48 6.38 -7.12
CA SER A 178 10.28 7.31 -7.91
C SER A 178 9.55 8.65 -8.13
N PRO A 179 10.26 9.74 -8.47
CA PRO A 179 9.64 11.01 -8.85
C PRO A 179 8.75 10.88 -10.10
N GLY A 180 9.19 10.05 -11.07
CA GLY A 180 8.45 9.78 -12.31
C GLY A 180 7.07 9.16 -12.05
N ALA A 181 6.98 8.23 -11.09
CA ALA A 181 5.71 7.62 -10.69
C ALA A 181 4.72 8.67 -10.16
N ILE A 182 5.18 9.56 -9.28
CA ILE A 182 4.37 10.66 -8.74
C ILE A 182 3.93 11.61 -9.86
N ASN A 183 4.86 12.02 -10.74
CA ASN A 183 4.54 12.92 -11.85
C ASN A 183 3.49 12.36 -12.80
N LYS A 184 3.53 11.05 -13.09
CA LYS A 184 2.46 10.39 -13.88
C LYS A 184 1.09 10.56 -13.21
N CYS A 185 0.98 10.29 -11.90
CA CYS A 185 -0.27 10.49 -11.17
C CYS A 185 -0.73 11.96 -11.17
N LEU A 186 0.18 12.91 -10.99
CA LEU A 186 -0.13 14.35 -11.03
C LEU A 186 -0.54 14.84 -12.43
N ALA A 187 0.05 14.28 -13.49
CA ALA A 187 -0.32 14.57 -14.87
C ALA A 187 -1.78 14.13 -15.16
N VAL A 188 -2.19 12.96 -14.67
CA VAL A 188 -3.59 12.50 -14.79
C VAL A 188 -4.52 13.40 -13.96
N ALA A 189 -4.12 13.74 -12.75
CA ALA A 189 -4.90 14.60 -11.84
C ALA A 189 -5.17 16.00 -12.38
N SER A 190 -4.24 16.52 -13.18
CA SER A 190 -4.33 17.80 -13.89
C SER A 190 -4.96 17.70 -15.28
N GLY A 191 -5.32 16.50 -15.74
CA GLY A 191 -5.91 16.26 -17.06
C GLY A 191 -4.92 16.33 -18.23
N LYS A 192 -3.60 16.33 -17.95
CA LYS A 192 -2.52 16.37 -18.95
C LYS A 192 -2.16 14.99 -19.51
N ALA A 193 -2.57 13.91 -18.83
CA ALA A 193 -2.32 12.53 -19.24
C ALA A 193 -3.61 11.70 -19.17
N PRO A 194 -3.74 10.62 -19.97
CA PRO A 194 -4.89 9.74 -19.91
C PRO A 194 -4.94 8.97 -18.58
N SER A 195 -6.15 8.81 -18.05
CA SER A 195 -6.47 8.02 -16.88
C SER A 195 -6.75 6.55 -17.24
N ILE A 196 -6.80 5.70 -16.20
CA ILE A 196 -7.16 4.29 -16.30
C ILE A 196 -8.52 4.05 -16.98
N ALA A 197 -9.41 5.05 -17.00
CA ALA A 197 -10.68 4.95 -17.71
C ALA A 197 -10.51 4.81 -19.24
N GLN A 198 -9.36 5.21 -19.80
CA GLN A 198 -9.03 5.03 -21.20
C GLN A 198 -8.20 3.77 -21.48
N ASN A 199 -7.83 2.98 -20.46
CA ASN A 199 -7.10 1.73 -20.67
C ASN A 199 -8.00 0.66 -21.31
N ASP A 200 -7.61 0.17 -22.49
CA ASP A 200 -8.40 -0.82 -23.25
C ASP A 200 -8.68 -2.10 -22.47
N ARG A 201 -7.71 -2.57 -21.69
CA ARG A 201 -7.85 -3.80 -20.92
C ARG A 201 -8.80 -3.61 -19.76
N PHE A 202 -8.68 -2.52 -18.99
CA PHE A 202 -9.63 -2.19 -17.94
C PHE A 202 -11.04 -1.98 -18.48
N ARG A 203 -11.20 -1.40 -19.67
CA ARG A 203 -12.51 -1.28 -20.33
C ARG A 203 -13.11 -2.62 -20.73
N LYS A 204 -12.29 -3.58 -21.16
CA LYS A 204 -12.72 -4.92 -21.60
C LYS A 204 -12.97 -5.89 -20.44
N GLU A 205 -12.08 -5.90 -19.46
CA GLU A 205 -11.99 -6.92 -18.41
C GLU A 205 -12.36 -6.37 -17.02
N GLY A 206 -12.36 -5.05 -16.85
CA GLY A 206 -12.63 -4.39 -15.58
C GLY A 206 -14.12 -4.14 -15.32
N LEU A 207 -14.39 -3.56 -14.16
CA LEU A 207 -15.71 -3.08 -13.76
C LEU A 207 -15.69 -1.56 -13.70
N MET A 208 -16.12 -0.89 -14.76
CA MET A 208 -16.16 0.58 -14.82
C MET A 208 -17.23 1.15 -13.88
N PRO A 209 -16.87 1.95 -12.85
CA PRO A 209 -17.86 2.64 -12.04
C PRO A 209 -18.74 3.60 -12.85
N LYS A 210 -20.05 3.60 -12.59
CA LYS A 210 -21.01 4.54 -13.22
C LYS A 210 -21.29 5.80 -12.38
N GLY A 211 -20.76 5.86 -11.16
CA GLY A 211 -21.03 6.92 -10.19
C GLY A 211 -20.08 6.84 -8.99
N PRO A 212 -20.39 7.52 -7.88
CA PRO A 212 -19.53 7.51 -6.71
C PRO A 212 -19.32 6.10 -6.15
N VAL A 213 -18.08 5.79 -5.76
CA VAL A 213 -17.70 4.47 -5.21
C VAL A 213 -17.06 4.60 -3.84
N ARG A 214 -17.23 3.55 -3.03
CA ARG A 214 -16.51 3.33 -1.77
C ARG A 214 -15.17 2.69 -2.02
N GLY A 215 -15.08 1.85 -3.04
CA GLY A 215 -13.82 1.31 -3.49
C GLY A 215 -13.89 0.80 -4.91
N CYS A 216 -12.73 0.73 -5.55
CA CYS A 216 -12.56 0.15 -6.87
C CYS A 216 -11.16 -0.41 -6.98
N SER A 217 -11.02 -1.60 -7.54
CA SER A 217 -9.72 -2.19 -7.81
C SER A 217 -9.69 -2.89 -9.15
N PHE A 218 -8.51 -2.89 -9.74
CA PHE A 218 -8.16 -3.69 -10.90
C PHE A 218 -6.74 -4.20 -10.70
N ARG A 219 -6.50 -5.46 -11.01
CA ARG A 219 -5.16 -6.03 -11.04
C ARG A 219 -5.01 -6.86 -12.29
N ASP A 220 -4.01 -6.53 -13.09
CA ASP A 220 -3.50 -7.38 -14.14
C ASP A 220 -2.76 -8.57 -13.52
N MET A 221 -3.25 -9.78 -13.78
CA MET A 221 -2.69 -11.01 -13.26
C MET A 221 -1.97 -11.83 -14.33
N SER A 222 -1.88 -11.35 -15.58
CA SER A 222 -1.27 -12.13 -16.69
C SER A 222 0.25 -12.31 -16.58
N LYS A 223 0.86 -11.76 -15.53
CA LYS A 223 2.27 -11.97 -15.19
C LYS A 223 2.42 -12.41 -13.74
N MET A 224 1.37 -12.91 -13.10
CA MET A 224 1.41 -13.24 -11.67
C MET A 224 2.45 -14.33 -11.39
N GLY A 225 2.53 -15.38 -12.22
CA GLY A 225 3.55 -16.42 -12.07
C GLY A 225 4.98 -15.86 -12.15
N GLN A 226 5.23 -14.95 -13.11
CA GLN A 226 6.53 -14.26 -13.26
C GLN A 226 6.85 -13.36 -12.05
N GLN A 227 5.85 -12.60 -11.57
CA GLN A 227 6.00 -11.73 -10.40
C GLN A 227 6.28 -12.55 -9.13
N LEU A 228 5.54 -13.63 -8.88
CA LEU A 228 5.77 -14.52 -7.75
C LEU A 228 7.16 -15.15 -7.80
N ALA A 229 7.62 -15.56 -8.99
CA ALA A 229 8.98 -16.07 -9.17
C ALA A 229 10.03 -15.01 -8.87
N SER A 230 9.83 -13.77 -9.32
CA SER A 230 10.76 -12.67 -9.04
C SER A 230 10.83 -12.34 -7.54
N VAL A 231 9.69 -12.35 -6.84
CA VAL A 231 9.62 -12.17 -5.38
C VAL A 231 10.33 -13.30 -4.66
N ALA A 232 10.12 -14.55 -5.07
CA ALA A 232 10.81 -15.70 -4.49
C ALA A 232 12.33 -15.62 -4.68
N ALA A 233 12.79 -15.24 -5.88
CA ALA A 233 14.21 -15.04 -6.17
C ALA A 233 14.82 -13.92 -5.33
N MET A 234 14.12 -12.79 -5.21
CA MET A 234 14.54 -11.67 -4.35
C MET A 234 14.58 -12.08 -2.88
N ALA A 235 13.57 -12.82 -2.39
CA ALA A 235 13.55 -13.34 -1.03
C ALA A 235 14.75 -14.28 -0.77
N GLY A 236 15.14 -15.10 -1.75
CA GLY A 236 16.35 -15.93 -1.69
C GLY A 236 17.62 -15.09 -1.55
N MET A 237 17.75 -14.01 -2.33
CA MET A 237 18.89 -13.09 -2.26
C MET A 237 18.94 -12.36 -0.91
N ILE A 238 17.82 -11.78 -0.46
CA ILE A 238 17.72 -11.09 0.84
C ILE A 238 18.04 -12.07 1.97
N SER A 239 17.50 -13.28 1.94
CA SER A 239 17.82 -14.32 2.91
C SER A 239 19.32 -14.65 2.93
N GLY A 240 19.98 -14.74 1.77
CA GLY A 240 21.42 -14.92 1.67
C GLY A 240 22.21 -13.78 2.33
N MET A 241 21.82 -12.52 2.11
CA MET A 241 22.47 -11.37 2.73
C MET A 241 22.23 -11.31 4.25
N VAL A 242 20.99 -11.54 4.70
CA VAL A 242 20.63 -11.56 6.11
C VAL A 242 21.41 -12.67 6.82
N THR A 243 21.43 -13.89 6.26
CA THR A 243 22.15 -15.02 6.84
C THR A 243 23.67 -14.81 6.87
N ALA A 244 24.24 -14.07 5.91
CA ALA A 244 25.64 -13.66 5.94
C ALA A 244 25.94 -12.60 7.01
N SER A 245 24.94 -11.77 7.37
CA SER A 245 25.08 -10.75 8.42
C SER A 245 24.86 -11.27 9.84
N ILE A 246 24.25 -12.44 10.01
CA ILE A 246 24.05 -13.07 11.32
C ILE A 246 25.36 -13.76 11.75
N PRO A 247 25.97 -13.36 12.88
CA PRO A 247 27.18 -14.01 13.38
C PRO A 247 26.90 -15.47 13.76
N ASP A 248 27.88 -16.34 13.54
CA ASP A 248 27.73 -17.78 13.80
C ASP A 248 27.68 -18.13 15.30
N ASP A 249 28.15 -17.21 16.15
CA ASP A 249 28.08 -17.31 17.61
C ASP A 249 27.33 -16.10 18.19
N PRO A 250 26.48 -16.28 19.25
CA PRO A 250 26.27 -17.50 20.03
C PRO A 250 25.26 -18.50 19.41
N PRO A 251 25.14 -19.74 19.95
CA PRO A 251 24.26 -20.80 19.41
C PRO A 251 22.80 -20.42 19.08
N PRO A 252 22.13 -19.50 19.80
CA PRO A 252 20.80 -19.02 19.42
C PRO A 252 20.76 -18.35 18.03
N MET A 253 21.81 -17.61 17.66
CA MET A 253 21.91 -16.94 16.36
C MET A 253 22.13 -17.94 15.23
N LYS A 254 22.94 -18.98 15.46
CA LYS A 254 23.11 -20.10 14.53
C LYS A 254 21.79 -20.78 14.18
N LYS A 255 20.95 -21.08 15.19
CA LYS A 255 19.62 -21.66 14.97
C LYS A 255 18.71 -20.73 14.17
N ALA A 256 18.76 -19.42 14.42
CA ALA A 256 18.01 -18.44 13.64
C ALA A 256 18.47 -18.43 12.17
N LYS A 257 19.79 -18.47 11.92
CA LYS A 257 20.38 -18.57 10.58
C LYS A 257 19.93 -19.84 9.85
N GLU A 258 20.01 -20.99 10.51
CA GLU A 258 19.55 -22.29 9.95
C GLU A 258 18.05 -22.28 9.62
N ALA A 259 17.22 -21.68 10.49
CA ALA A 259 15.79 -21.55 10.26
C ALA A 259 15.48 -20.65 9.04
N VAL A 260 16.17 -19.52 8.91
CA VAL A 260 16.03 -18.61 7.76
C VAL A 260 16.47 -19.29 6.46
N GLN A 261 17.58 -20.03 6.47
CA GLN A 261 18.05 -20.79 5.32
C GLN A 261 17.08 -21.90 4.91
N THR A 262 16.54 -22.64 5.89
CA THR A 262 15.54 -23.70 5.65
C THR A 262 14.26 -23.13 5.06
N GLY A 263 13.73 -22.04 5.64
CA GLY A 263 12.55 -21.36 5.14
C GLY A 263 12.73 -20.84 3.71
N ALA A 264 13.88 -20.22 3.42
CA ALA A 264 14.22 -19.78 2.07
C ALA A 264 14.32 -20.96 1.09
N GLY A 265 14.90 -22.08 1.50
CA GLY A 265 14.96 -23.30 0.69
C GLY A 265 13.58 -23.84 0.32
N ILE A 266 12.60 -23.78 1.22
CA ILE A 266 11.21 -24.17 0.94
C ILE A 266 10.58 -23.22 -0.09
N VAL A 267 10.71 -21.90 0.10
CA VAL A 267 10.19 -20.89 -0.84
C VAL A 267 10.76 -21.10 -2.24
N MET A 268 12.06 -21.34 -2.35
CA MET A 268 12.71 -21.59 -3.65
C MET A 268 12.21 -22.88 -4.33
N LYS A 269 11.91 -23.93 -3.56
CA LYS A 269 11.31 -25.17 -4.09
C LYS A 269 9.87 -24.99 -4.55
N LEU A 270 9.12 -24.05 -3.97
CA LEU A 270 7.76 -23.73 -4.38
C LEU A 270 7.71 -22.82 -5.62
N ALA A 271 8.79 -22.08 -5.92
CA ALA A 271 8.82 -21.13 -7.03
C ALA A 271 8.41 -21.73 -8.40
N PRO A 272 8.86 -22.93 -8.82
CA PRO A 272 8.39 -23.55 -10.07
C PRO A 272 6.89 -23.88 -10.08
N VAL A 273 6.30 -24.16 -8.91
CA VAL A 273 4.85 -24.38 -8.79
C VAL A 273 4.12 -23.05 -8.93
N LEU A 274 4.61 -21.99 -8.28
CA LEU A 274 4.04 -20.64 -8.38
C LEU A 274 4.08 -20.11 -9.81
N GLN A 275 5.12 -20.42 -10.59
CA GLN A 275 5.20 -20.08 -12.01
C GLN A 275 4.08 -20.70 -12.84
N LYS A 276 3.57 -21.87 -12.45
CA LYS A 276 2.46 -22.54 -13.15
C LYS A 276 1.08 -21.98 -12.78
N ILE A 277 0.99 -21.14 -11.74
CA ILE A 277 -0.25 -20.45 -11.35
C ILE A 277 -0.43 -19.22 -12.25
N ASP A 278 -0.60 -19.44 -13.56
CA ASP A 278 -0.79 -18.36 -14.54
C ASP A 278 -2.17 -18.41 -15.21
N PHE A 279 -3.12 -19.16 -14.67
CA PHE A 279 -4.46 -19.26 -15.25
C PHE A 279 -5.33 -18.00 -15.04
N TYR A 280 -4.91 -17.08 -14.17
CA TYR A 280 -5.61 -15.81 -13.96
C TYR A 280 -5.14 -14.74 -14.94
N ARG A 281 -6.09 -14.03 -15.54
CA ARG A 281 -5.81 -12.92 -16.45
C ARG A 281 -5.97 -11.58 -15.75
N SER A 282 -7.06 -11.36 -15.02
CA SER A 282 -7.28 -10.13 -14.27
C SER A 282 -8.35 -10.30 -13.20
N THR A 283 -8.32 -9.43 -12.19
CA THR A 283 -9.40 -9.30 -11.20
C THR A 283 -9.83 -7.84 -11.12
N ALA A 284 -11.12 -7.59 -11.03
CA ALA A 284 -11.68 -6.26 -10.84
C ALA A 284 -12.77 -6.28 -9.77
N SER A 285 -12.85 -5.22 -8.97
CA SER A 285 -13.94 -5.05 -8.02
C SER A 285 -14.43 -3.61 -7.95
N VAL A 286 -15.71 -3.44 -7.69
CA VAL A 286 -16.34 -2.15 -7.40
C VAL A 286 -17.24 -2.30 -6.18
N CYS A 287 -17.03 -1.42 -5.21
CA CYS A 287 -17.79 -1.34 -3.98
C CYS A 287 -18.56 -0.02 -3.95
N THR A 288 -19.89 -0.10 -3.86
CA THR A 288 -20.81 1.05 -3.80
C THR A 288 -21.62 1.03 -2.51
N PHE A 289 -22.12 2.21 -2.12
CA PHE A 289 -23.06 2.37 -1.03
C PHE A 289 -24.37 2.94 -1.58
N ASP A 290 -25.48 2.24 -1.36
CA ASP A 290 -26.79 2.59 -1.92
C ASP A 290 -27.52 3.71 -1.16
N GLY A 291 -26.96 4.20 -0.06
CA GLY A 291 -27.56 5.22 0.80
C GLY A 291 -28.48 4.64 1.90
N ASP A 292 -28.98 3.43 1.71
CA ASP A 292 -29.92 2.73 2.61
C ASP A 292 -29.25 1.70 3.53
N ARG A 293 -27.92 1.79 3.65
CA ARG A 293 -27.01 0.99 4.50
C ARG A 293 -26.47 -0.29 3.88
N THR A 294 -26.69 -0.52 2.59
CA THR A 294 -26.11 -1.70 1.94
C THR A 294 -24.79 -1.34 1.28
N ILE A 295 -23.75 -2.05 1.68
CA ILE A 295 -22.50 -2.08 0.93
C ILE A 295 -22.63 -3.19 -0.11
N VAL A 296 -22.56 -2.80 -1.38
CA VAL A 296 -22.65 -3.75 -2.50
C VAL A 296 -21.29 -3.82 -3.18
N THR A 297 -20.69 -5.01 -3.14
CA THR A 297 -19.45 -5.30 -3.84
C THR A 297 -19.72 -6.21 -5.03
N ARG A 298 -19.35 -5.75 -6.23
CA ARG A 298 -19.31 -6.58 -7.43
C ARG A 298 -17.87 -6.91 -7.74
N ARG A 299 -17.61 -8.17 -8.09
CA ARG A 299 -16.27 -8.65 -8.44
C ARG A 299 -16.34 -9.47 -9.72
N VAL A 300 -15.37 -9.27 -10.60
CA VAL A 300 -15.15 -10.09 -11.79
C VAL A 300 -13.73 -10.64 -11.72
N LEU A 301 -13.60 -11.92 -12.07
CA LEU A 301 -12.33 -12.62 -12.19
C LEU A 301 -12.27 -13.20 -13.59
N THR A 302 -11.27 -12.80 -14.35
CA THR A 302 -11.07 -13.21 -15.75
C THR A 302 -9.96 -14.23 -15.80
N TYR A 303 -10.21 -15.35 -16.49
CA TYR A 303 -9.24 -16.41 -16.71
C TYR A 303 -8.54 -16.25 -18.05
N GLN A 304 -7.32 -16.78 -18.17
CA GLN A 304 -6.67 -16.91 -19.47
C GLN A 304 -7.50 -17.88 -20.34
N PRO A 305 -7.59 -17.63 -21.67
CA PRO A 305 -8.14 -18.64 -22.56
C PRO A 305 -7.28 -19.91 -22.48
N GLU A 306 -7.92 -21.08 -22.55
CA GLU A 306 -7.21 -22.35 -22.56
C GLU A 306 -6.23 -22.37 -23.74
N SER A 307 -4.93 -22.48 -23.46
CA SER A 307 -3.90 -22.57 -24.50
C SER A 307 -4.13 -23.83 -25.32
N ASP A 308 -4.06 -23.73 -26.66
CA ASP A 308 -4.32 -24.87 -27.55
C ASP A 308 -3.38 -26.07 -27.29
N GLU A 309 -2.21 -25.86 -26.66
CA GLU A 309 -1.31 -26.94 -26.20
C GLU A 309 -1.96 -27.92 -25.21
N VAL A 310 -2.91 -27.46 -24.38
CA VAL A 310 -3.64 -28.31 -23.41
C VAL A 310 -4.65 -29.20 -24.14
N LYS A 311 -5.24 -28.70 -25.24
CA LYS A 311 -6.20 -29.48 -26.05
C LYS A 311 -5.52 -30.65 -26.77
N THR A 312 -4.26 -30.49 -27.18
CA THR A 312 -3.50 -31.57 -27.82
C THR A 312 -3.01 -32.66 -26.86
N ALA A 313 -2.86 -32.37 -25.56
CA ALA A 313 -2.42 -33.34 -24.56
C ALA A 313 -3.57 -34.20 -23.98
N ALA A 314 -4.83 -33.84 -24.27
CA ALA A 314 -6.02 -34.49 -23.72
C ALA A 314 -6.65 -35.54 -24.66
N VAL A 315 -6.01 -35.88 -25.77
CA VAL A 315 -6.45 -36.95 -26.67
C VAL A 315 -5.53 -38.16 -26.48
N PRO A 316 -5.94 -39.20 -25.73
CA PRO A 316 -5.24 -40.49 -25.70
C PRO A 316 -5.38 -41.25 -27.03
#